data_AF-A0A1H6FFR3-F1
#
_entry.id   AF-A0A1H6FFR3-F1
#
_cell.length_a   1.000
_cell.length_b   1.000
_cell.length_c   1.000
_cell.angle_alpha   90.00
_cell.angle_beta   90.00
_cell.angle_gamma   90.00
#
_symmetry.space_group_name_H-M   'P 1'
#
loop_
_entity.id
_entity.type
_entity.pdbx_description
1 polymer ?
#
loop_
_entity_poly.entity_id
_entity_poly.type
_entity_poly.pdbx_seq_one_letter_code
_entity_poly.pdbx_strand_id
1 'polypeptide(L)'
;MDRKQIIQLYIKYLLVSFLIAISIFSVQLILNNPQFDMYFSTLLSIAAILTALISCTIVVFRRLYLPAIVSIYIKYTVLSLLIVESFFSIQVIFVLKEFKPQFALVPTLLGLIIGLLVSTVVMFKQQLQKQHTDLGDANNEIHRLNKQLKADNVRMGSELAVTQQLQQMLLPKAHELEKIKELDITGFMEPTDEVGGDYYDVLQHENGPIKIGIGDVTGHGLESGVLMVMVQMAVRTLLTNKVSDPTDFLNLLNQAIFKNVQRMNSDKNLTLSLIDYEAGILHLTGQHEDVLVVRKNGEVERIDTTDLGFMVGLEPDISKWVAHSKIELTSGDGVVLYTDGITEARNSEGRQYGVDALCKVVSKHWQEASCHIVDKVIDDLKSYIGDCKVHDDITLLVCKQR
;
A
#
# COMPACT_ATOMS: atom_id res chain seq x y z
N MET A 1 36.33 -17.49 -6.58
CA MET A 1 36.97 -16.18 -6.38
C MET A 1 36.62 -15.34 -7.60
N ASP A 2 35.97 -14.19 -7.40
CA ASP A 2 35.55 -13.31 -8.51
C ASP A 2 36.78 -12.67 -9.20
N ARG A 3 36.71 -12.37 -10.50
CA ARG A 3 37.83 -11.80 -11.31
C ARG A 3 38.47 -10.59 -10.61
N LYS A 4 37.66 -9.76 -9.94
CA LYS A 4 38.12 -8.58 -9.18
C LYS A 4 39.06 -8.94 -8.02
N GLN A 5 38.76 -10.00 -7.27
CA GLN A 5 39.61 -10.44 -6.15
C GLN A 5 40.97 -10.97 -6.63
N ILE A 6 41.00 -11.58 -7.82
CA ILE A 6 42.23 -12.10 -8.44
C ILE A 6 43.12 -10.94 -8.91
N ILE A 7 42.54 -9.92 -9.54
CA ILE A 7 43.27 -8.73 -9.99
C ILE A 7 43.87 -7.98 -8.79
N GLN A 8 43.10 -7.79 -7.72
CA GLN A 8 43.61 -7.18 -6.48
C GLN A 8 44.79 -7.97 -5.88
N LEU A 9 44.78 -9.29 -6.01
CA LEU A 9 45.85 -10.16 -5.51
C LEU A 9 47.12 -10.04 -6.35
N TYR A 10 46.97 -9.95 -7.69
CA TYR A 10 48.08 -9.75 -8.62
C TYR A 10 48.75 -8.40 -8.40
N ILE A 11 47.95 -7.36 -8.18
CA ILE A 11 48.45 -6.01 -7.85
C ILE A 11 49.25 -6.05 -6.54
N LYS A 12 48.76 -6.74 -5.50
CA LYS A 12 49.48 -6.88 -4.23
C LYS A 12 50.83 -7.59 -4.40
N TYR A 13 50.88 -8.66 -5.18
CA TYR A 13 52.13 -9.38 -5.43
C TYR A 13 53.14 -8.53 -6.20
N LEU A 14 52.68 -7.83 -7.25
CA LEU A 14 53.52 -6.92 -8.03
C LEU A 14 54.12 -5.81 -7.14
N LEU A 15 53.28 -5.21 -6.28
CA LEU A 15 53.69 -4.19 -5.31
C LEU A 15 54.75 -4.71 -4.33
N VAL A 16 54.57 -5.92 -3.79
CA VAL A 16 55.57 -6.53 -2.92
C VAL A 16 56.87 -6.73 -3.69
N SER A 17 56.86 -7.39 -4.86
CA SER A 17 58.09 -7.61 -5.65
C SER A 17 58.84 -6.33 -6.01
N PHE A 18 58.10 -5.25 -6.27
CA PHE A 18 58.66 -3.94 -6.57
C PHE A 18 59.32 -3.29 -5.34
N LEU A 19 58.70 -3.42 -4.16
CA LEU A 19 59.27 -2.94 -2.89
C LEU A 19 60.55 -3.70 -2.51
N ILE A 20 60.60 -5.01 -2.75
CA ILE A 20 61.82 -5.83 -2.57
C ILE A 20 62.95 -5.31 -3.46
N ALA A 21 62.66 -5.08 -4.74
CA ALA A 21 63.65 -4.57 -5.70
C ALA A 21 64.17 -3.17 -5.30
N ILE A 22 63.30 -2.28 -4.83
CA ILE A 22 63.70 -0.96 -4.34
C ILE A 22 64.58 -1.08 -3.08
N SER A 23 64.19 -1.92 -2.11
CA SER A 23 64.93 -2.13 -0.87
C SER A 23 66.36 -2.61 -1.16
N ILE A 24 66.49 -3.60 -2.05
CA ILE A 24 67.77 -4.15 -2.50
C ILE A 24 68.61 -3.06 -3.20
N PHE A 25 68.04 -2.30 -4.14
CA PHE A 25 68.73 -1.22 -4.84
C PHE A 25 69.20 -0.09 -3.90
N SER A 26 68.38 0.23 -2.89
CA SER A 26 68.69 1.23 -1.86
C SER A 26 69.93 0.87 -1.05
N VAL A 27 70.08 -0.40 -0.68
CA VAL A 27 71.23 -0.91 0.07
C VAL A 27 72.52 -0.83 -0.74
N GLN A 28 72.47 -1.11 -2.04
CA GLN A 28 73.63 -0.98 -2.93
C GLN A 28 74.11 0.46 -3.06
N LEU A 29 73.16 1.40 -3.20
CA LEU A 29 73.45 2.83 -3.31
C LEU A 29 74.11 3.39 -2.03
N ILE A 30 73.83 2.79 -0.87
CA ILE A 30 74.41 3.15 0.42
C ILE A 30 75.83 2.58 0.61
N LEU A 31 76.11 1.37 0.10
CA LEU A 31 77.38 0.68 0.31
C LEU A 31 78.47 1.10 -0.68
N ASN A 32 78.11 1.51 -1.91
CA ASN A 32 79.00 2.03 -2.98
C ASN A 32 80.39 1.37 -3.02
N ASN A 33 80.43 0.02 -3.02
CA ASN A 33 81.65 -0.77 -2.89
C ASN A 33 81.75 -1.79 -4.04
N PRO A 34 82.78 -1.73 -4.91
CA PRO A 34 82.83 -2.52 -6.15
C PRO A 34 82.91 -4.03 -5.94
N GLN A 35 83.36 -4.52 -4.78
CA GLN A 35 83.32 -5.97 -4.47
C GLN A 35 81.90 -6.48 -4.20
N PHE A 36 80.99 -5.61 -3.77
CA PHE A 36 79.58 -5.96 -3.53
C PHE A 36 78.75 -6.02 -4.81
N ASP A 37 79.16 -5.33 -5.89
CA ASP A 37 78.42 -5.31 -7.17
C ASP A 37 78.31 -6.69 -7.83
N MET A 38 79.35 -7.53 -7.71
CA MET A 38 79.34 -8.88 -8.26
C MET A 38 78.36 -9.78 -7.49
N TYR A 39 78.40 -9.75 -6.15
CA TYR A 39 77.44 -10.46 -5.28
C TYR A 39 76.00 -9.94 -5.46
N PHE A 40 75.85 -8.64 -5.68
CA PHE A 40 74.57 -7.99 -5.94
C PHE A 40 73.95 -8.46 -7.26
N SER A 41 74.72 -8.49 -8.35
CA SER A 41 74.23 -8.95 -9.65
C SER A 41 73.78 -10.42 -9.60
N THR A 42 74.46 -11.25 -8.81
CA THR A 42 74.09 -12.65 -8.61
C THR A 42 72.85 -12.80 -7.74
N LEU A 43 72.73 -12.05 -6.64
CA LEU A 43 71.52 -12.04 -5.80
C LEU A 43 70.29 -11.52 -6.57
N LEU A 44 70.43 -10.45 -7.36
CA LEU A 44 69.35 -9.90 -8.18
C LEU A 44 68.90 -10.90 -9.25
N SER A 45 69.86 -11.62 -9.85
CA SER A 45 69.57 -12.69 -10.79
C SER A 45 68.82 -13.85 -10.12
N ILE A 46 69.25 -14.28 -8.93
CA ILE A 46 68.59 -15.33 -8.16
C ILE A 46 67.17 -14.90 -7.75
N ALA A 47 66.99 -13.66 -7.29
CA ALA A 47 65.68 -13.11 -6.93
C ALA A 47 64.75 -13.03 -8.15
N ALA A 48 65.24 -12.58 -9.31
CA ALA A 48 64.48 -12.56 -10.55
C ALA A 48 64.06 -13.97 -11.00
N ILE A 49 64.96 -14.94 -10.91
CA ILE A 49 64.69 -16.35 -11.25
C ILE A 49 63.65 -16.96 -10.30
N LEU A 50 63.76 -16.71 -8.98
CA LEU A 50 62.78 -17.18 -8.00
C LEU A 50 61.40 -16.55 -8.23
N THR A 51 61.35 -15.25 -8.54
CA THR A 51 60.08 -14.55 -8.84
C THR A 51 59.43 -15.10 -10.10
N ALA A 52 60.22 -15.42 -11.13
CA ALA A 52 59.75 -16.05 -12.35
C ALA A 52 59.24 -17.49 -12.10
N LEU A 53 59.96 -18.29 -11.31
CA LEU A 53 59.58 -19.66 -10.93
C LEU A 53 58.28 -19.69 -10.12
N ILE A 54 58.13 -18.79 -9.15
CA ILE A 54 56.92 -18.68 -8.33
C ILE A 54 55.73 -18.22 -9.19
N SER A 55 55.94 -17.23 -10.06
CA SER A 55 54.91 -16.75 -11.00
C SER A 55 54.46 -17.85 -11.96
N CYS A 56 55.40 -18.65 -12.49
CA CYS A 56 55.11 -19.80 -13.34
C CYS A 56 54.32 -20.87 -12.57
N THR A 57 54.72 -21.17 -11.33
CA THR A 57 54.05 -22.17 -10.48
C THR A 57 52.60 -21.76 -10.18
N ILE A 58 52.33 -20.49 -9.90
CA ILE A 58 50.98 -19.96 -9.67
C ILE A 58 50.10 -20.09 -10.93
N VAL A 59 50.66 -19.83 -12.11
CA VAL A 59 49.94 -19.96 -13.40
C VAL A 59 49.63 -21.42 -13.72
N VAL A 60 50.53 -22.35 -13.39
CA VAL A 60 50.33 -23.79 -13.59
C VAL A 60 49.31 -24.34 -12.59
N PHE A 61 49.41 -23.97 -11.30
CA PHE A 61 48.47 -24.40 -10.25
C PHE A 61 47.04 -23.89 -10.49
N ARG A 62 46.88 -22.70 -11.10
CA ARG A 62 45.57 -22.17 -11.55
C ARG A 62 44.84 -23.13 -12.50
N ARG A 63 45.56 -23.95 -13.26
CA ARG A 63 44.99 -24.83 -14.29
C ARG A 63 44.59 -26.21 -13.75
N LEU A 64 45.06 -26.59 -12.55
CA LEU A 64 45.02 -27.98 -12.06
C LEU A 64 44.22 -28.21 -10.76
N TYR A 65 43.93 -27.20 -9.93
CA TYR A 65 43.32 -27.44 -8.60
C TYR A 65 42.11 -26.56 -8.24
N LEU A 66 41.25 -27.07 -7.34
CA LEU A 66 40.07 -26.40 -6.80
C LEU A 66 40.41 -25.06 -6.12
N PRO A 67 39.56 -24.03 -6.24
CA PRO A 67 39.83 -22.66 -5.77
C PRO A 67 40.10 -22.54 -4.25
N ALA A 68 39.66 -23.49 -3.43
CA ALA A 68 39.94 -23.51 -1.99
C ALA A 68 41.43 -23.82 -1.68
N ILE A 69 42.04 -24.75 -2.42
CA ILE A 69 43.45 -25.14 -2.25
C ILE A 69 44.37 -23.99 -2.71
N VAL A 70 43.98 -23.30 -3.79
CA VAL A 70 44.70 -22.13 -4.31
C VAL A 70 44.72 -20.99 -3.30
N SER A 71 43.61 -20.74 -2.59
CA SER A 71 43.53 -19.71 -1.54
C SER A 71 44.45 -20.00 -0.35
N ILE A 72 44.53 -21.26 0.07
CA ILE A 72 45.41 -21.71 1.15
C ILE A 72 46.87 -21.57 0.72
N TYR A 73 47.22 -22.07 -0.47
CA TYR A 73 48.58 -22.00 -1.00
C TYR A 73 49.09 -20.55 -1.08
N ILE A 74 48.27 -19.64 -1.61
CA ILE A 74 48.65 -18.22 -1.71
C ILE A 74 48.87 -17.58 -0.34
N LYS A 75 48.07 -17.91 0.68
CA LYS A 75 48.31 -17.41 2.05
C LYS A 75 49.69 -17.82 2.57
N TYR A 76 50.09 -19.07 2.32
CA TYR A 76 51.41 -19.57 2.74
C TYR A 76 52.56 -18.96 1.92
N THR A 77 52.37 -18.75 0.61
CA THR A 77 53.37 -18.07 -0.23
C THR A 77 53.58 -16.62 0.20
N VAL A 78 52.51 -15.88 0.52
CA VAL A 78 52.62 -14.50 1.02
C VAL A 78 53.29 -14.48 2.40
N LEU A 79 52.95 -15.42 3.29
CA LEU A 79 53.57 -15.54 4.60
C LEU A 79 55.08 -15.85 4.48
N SER A 80 55.48 -16.76 3.59
CA SER A 80 56.90 -17.09 3.41
C SER A 80 57.70 -15.92 2.83
N LEU A 81 57.13 -15.15 1.89
CA LEU A 81 57.74 -13.92 1.37
C LEU A 81 57.92 -12.86 2.46
N LEU A 82 56.93 -12.66 3.34
CA LEU A 82 57.04 -11.73 4.47
C LEU A 82 58.14 -12.13 5.46
N ILE A 83 58.33 -13.43 5.70
CA ILE A 83 59.40 -13.94 6.58
C ILE A 83 60.78 -13.65 5.96
N VAL A 84 60.95 -13.90 4.66
CA VAL A 84 62.21 -13.64 3.94
C VAL A 84 62.54 -12.15 3.95
N GLU A 85 61.56 -11.28 3.69
CA GLU A 85 61.71 -9.82 3.78
C GLU A 85 62.08 -9.35 5.18
N SER A 86 61.45 -9.91 6.21
CA SER A 86 61.76 -9.58 7.60
C SER A 86 63.20 -9.97 7.95
N PHE A 87 63.66 -11.12 7.49
CA PHE A 87 65.04 -11.57 7.68
C PHE A 87 66.05 -10.66 6.97
N PHE A 88 65.78 -10.28 5.72
CA PHE A 88 66.63 -9.36 4.96
C PHE A 88 66.68 -7.97 5.60
N SER A 89 65.54 -7.48 6.08
CA SER A 89 65.44 -6.20 6.82
C SER A 89 66.27 -6.23 8.11
N ILE A 90 66.26 -7.34 8.87
CA ILE A 90 67.09 -7.52 10.06
C ILE A 90 68.59 -7.47 9.72
N GLN A 91 69.00 -8.12 8.62
CA GLN A 91 70.39 -8.06 8.15
C GLN A 91 70.80 -6.64 7.73
N VAL A 92 69.94 -5.91 7.04
CA VAL A 92 70.17 -4.51 6.66
C VAL A 92 70.26 -3.60 7.89
N ILE A 93 69.43 -3.81 8.91
CA ILE A 93 69.53 -3.09 10.20
C ILE A 93 70.88 -3.34 10.86
N PHE A 94 71.35 -4.59 10.88
CA PHE A 94 72.63 -4.97 11.46
C PHE A 94 73.79 -4.27 10.73
N VAL A 95 73.78 -4.31 9.40
CA VAL A 95 74.78 -3.65 8.54
C VAL A 95 74.76 -2.12 8.70
N LEU A 96 73.58 -1.48 8.71
CA LEU A 96 73.46 -0.02 8.89
C LEU A 96 73.92 0.43 10.28
N LYS A 97 73.66 -0.38 11.32
CA LYS A 97 74.08 -0.10 12.70
C LYS A 97 75.60 -0.18 12.87
N GLU A 98 76.27 -1.04 12.09
CA GLU A 98 77.71 -1.28 12.14
C GLU A 98 78.51 -0.30 11.26
N PHE A 99 77.95 0.15 10.13
CA PHE A 99 78.64 1.06 9.18
C PHE A 99 78.29 2.55 9.31
N LYS A 100 77.04 2.92 9.67
CA LYS A 100 76.60 4.34 9.81
C LYS A 100 75.48 4.50 10.87
N PRO A 101 75.81 4.66 12.16
CA PRO A 101 74.84 4.63 13.27
C PRO A 101 73.74 5.71 13.21
N GLN A 102 73.96 6.79 12.45
CA GLN A 102 72.97 7.85 12.22
C GLN A 102 71.68 7.38 11.51
N PHE A 103 71.67 6.20 10.86
CA PHE A 103 70.50 5.65 10.15
C PHE A 103 69.73 4.57 10.91
N ALA A 104 70.13 4.22 12.13
CA ALA A 104 69.53 3.13 12.92
C ALA A 104 68.06 3.36 13.33
N LEU A 105 67.55 4.60 13.26
CA LEU A 105 66.16 4.97 13.60
C LEU A 105 65.14 4.68 12.48
N VAL A 106 65.58 4.69 11.22
CA VAL A 106 64.71 4.54 10.03
C VAL A 106 63.92 3.23 10.03
N PRO A 107 64.53 2.06 10.32
CA PRO A 107 63.84 0.77 10.28
C PRO A 107 62.79 0.63 11.40
N THR A 108 63.06 1.20 12.57
CA THR A 108 62.15 1.20 13.72
C THR A 108 60.90 2.03 13.44
N LEU A 109 61.08 3.22 12.85
CA LEU A 109 59.99 4.09 12.38
C LEU A 109 59.15 3.41 11.29
N LEU A 110 59.80 2.73 10.34
CA LEU A 110 59.12 2.00 9.27
C LEU A 110 58.26 0.84 9.81
N GLY A 111 58.81 0.05 10.75
CA GLY A 111 58.07 -1.02 11.42
C GLY A 111 56.85 -0.51 12.18
N LEU A 112 56.96 0.65 12.83
CA LEU A 112 55.87 1.28 13.57
C LEU A 112 54.75 1.77 12.63
N ILE A 113 55.12 2.39 11.50
CA ILE A 113 54.18 2.81 10.44
C ILE A 113 53.45 1.59 9.85
N ILE A 114 54.19 0.52 9.53
CA ILE A 114 53.61 -0.72 9.00
C ILE A 114 52.65 -1.34 10.01
N GLY A 115 53.01 -1.43 11.28
CA GLY A 115 52.15 -1.95 12.34
C GLY A 115 50.83 -1.18 12.47
N LEU A 116 50.89 0.16 12.42
CA LEU A 116 49.73 1.04 12.48
C LEU A 116 48.82 0.89 11.24
N LEU A 117 49.43 0.72 10.07
CA LEU A 117 48.72 0.51 8.80
C LEU A 117 48.06 -0.88 8.74
N VAL A 118 48.71 -1.93 9.25
CA VAL A 118 48.13 -3.27 9.38
C VAL A 118 46.96 -3.26 10.36
N SER A 119 47.11 -2.60 11.52
CA SER A 119 46.05 -2.50 12.53
C SER A 119 44.79 -1.81 11.98
N THR A 120 44.94 -0.67 11.30
CA THR A 120 43.82 0.07 10.68
C THR A 120 43.10 -0.75 9.61
N VAL A 121 43.83 -1.48 8.76
CA VAL A 121 43.24 -2.37 7.74
C VAL A 121 42.45 -3.53 8.38
N VAL A 122 42.98 -4.12 9.47
CA VAL A 122 42.29 -5.19 10.20
C VAL A 122 41.00 -4.67 10.84
N MET A 123 41.07 -3.52 11.53
CA MET A 123 39.90 -2.87 12.13
C MET A 123 38.83 -2.51 11.09
N PHE A 124 39.24 -1.93 9.96
CA PHE A 124 38.33 -1.60 8.87
C PHE A 124 37.65 -2.84 8.28
N LYS A 125 38.41 -3.93 8.12
CA LYS A 125 37.85 -5.20 7.64
C LYS A 125 36.84 -5.79 8.64
N GLN A 126 37.12 -5.74 9.94
CA GLN A 126 36.17 -6.17 10.97
C GLN A 126 34.91 -5.32 10.95
N GLN A 127 35.04 -3.99 10.82
CA GLN A 127 33.91 -3.07 10.70
C GLN A 127 33.04 -3.39 9.48
N LEU A 128 33.66 -3.63 8.32
CA LEU A 128 32.93 -4.02 7.10
C LEU A 128 32.22 -5.37 7.26
N GLN A 129 32.87 -6.36 7.88
CA GLN A 129 32.23 -7.65 8.14
C GLN A 129 31.01 -7.51 9.06
N LYS A 130 31.14 -6.71 10.12
CA LYS A 130 30.03 -6.41 11.03
C LYS A 130 28.89 -5.71 10.30
N GLN A 131 29.19 -4.70 9.48
CA GLN A 131 28.16 -4.03 8.67
C GLN A 131 27.46 -4.98 7.70
N HIS A 132 28.18 -5.92 7.09
CA HIS A 132 27.58 -6.91 6.21
C HIS A 132 26.68 -7.91 6.95
N THR A 133 27.04 -8.33 8.17
CA THR A 133 26.18 -9.18 8.99
C THR A 133 24.94 -8.43 9.44
N ASP A 134 25.12 -7.22 9.97
CA ASP A 134 24.02 -6.38 10.47
C ASP A 134 23.01 -6.06 9.33
N LEU A 135 23.50 -5.80 8.12
CA LEU A 135 22.66 -5.57 6.94
C LEU A 135 21.92 -6.84 6.51
N GLY A 136 22.57 -8.01 6.60
CA GLY A 136 21.94 -9.30 6.32
C GLY A 136 20.80 -9.60 7.29
N ASP A 137 21.04 -9.37 8.58
CA ASP A 137 20.03 -9.56 9.64
C ASP A 137 18.86 -8.59 9.49
N ALA A 138 19.14 -7.31 9.21
CA ALA A 138 18.10 -6.32 8.94
C ALA A 138 17.26 -6.67 7.70
N ASN A 139 17.90 -7.16 6.63
CA ASN A 139 17.17 -7.58 5.42
C ASN A 139 16.28 -8.81 5.69
N ASN A 140 16.77 -9.77 6.47
CA ASN A 140 15.98 -10.94 6.88
C ASN A 140 14.77 -10.52 7.74
N GLU A 141 14.96 -9.56 8.64
CA GLU A 141 13.89 -9.03 9.48
C GLU A 141 12.85 -8.27 8.64
N ILE A 142 13.27 -7.43 7.69
CA ILE A 142 12.37 -6.76 6.74
C ILE A 142 11.57 -7.80 5.94
N HIS A 143 12.20 -8.88 5.46
CA HIS A 143 11.49 -9.93 4.75
C HIS A 143 10.47 -10.65 5.64
N ARG A 144 10.82 -10.91 6.91
CA ARG A 144 9.92 -11.54 7.88
C ARG A 144 8.70 -10.64 8.15
N LEU A 145 8.93 -9.36 8.42
CA LEU A 145 7.88 -8.37 8.66
C LEU A 145 6.99 -8.18 7.43
N ASN A 146 7.56 -8.06 6.23
CA ASN A 146 6.78 -7.96 4.99
C ASN A 146 5.91 -9.21 4.75
N LYS A 147 6.43 -10.40 5.09
CA LYS A 147 5.65 -11.64 4.99
C LYS A 147 4.49 -11.67 5.99
N GLN A 148 4.72 -11.20 7.23
CA GLN A 148 3.67 -11.09 8.24
C GLN A 148 2.61 -10.06 7.81
N LEU A 149 3.02 -8.85 7.42
CA LEU A 149 2.12 -7.81 6.94
C LEU A 149 1.27 -8.29 5.76
N LYS A 150 1.87 -9.03 4.82
CA LYS A 150 1.11 -9.60 3.69
C LYS A 150 0.07 -10.64 4.15
N ALA A 151 0.42 -11.48 5.12
CA ALA A 151 -0.51 -12.46 5.67
C ALA A 151 -1.66 -11.77 6.43
N ASP A 152 -1.35 -10.73 7.21
CA ASP A 152 -2.34 -9.95 7.95
C ASP A 152 -3.27 -9.19 7.01
N ASN A 153 -2.75 -8.57 5.95
CA ASN A 153 -3.57 -7.90 4.93
C ASN A 153 -4.53 -8.86 4.23
N VAL A 154 -4.08 -10.07 3.88
CA VAL A 154 -4.96 -11.10 3.28
C VAL A 154 -6.05 -11.52 4.25
N ARG A 155 -5.71 -11.70 5.53
CA ARG A 155 -6.68 -12.04 6.56
C ARG A 155 -7.70 -10.92 6.77
N MET A 156 -7.26 -9.67 6.91
CA MET A 156 -8.15 -8.52 7.05
C MET A 156 -9.07 -8.37 5.83
N GLY A 157 -8.55 -8.54 4.62
CA GLY A 157 -9.36 -8.55 3.40
C GLY A 157 -10.45 -9.62 3.43
N SER A 158 -10.16 -10.80 3.97
CA SER A 158 -11.19 -11.84 4.13
C SER A 158 -12.25 -11.50 5.18
N GLU A 159 -11.88 -10.83 6.27
CA GLU A 159 -12.83 -10.40 7.32
C GLU A 159 -13.75 -9.26 6.79
N LEU A 160 -13.20 -8.34 5.99
CA LEU A 160 -13.99 -7.30 5.31
C LEU A 160 -14.97 -7.91 4.28
N ALA A 161 -14.53 -8.89 3.50
CA ALA A 161 -15.40 -9.57 2.54
C ALA A 161 -16.60 -10.26 3.22
N VAL A 162 -16.39 -10.87 4.40
CA VAL A 162 -17.50 -11.43 5.19
C VAL A 162 -18.47 -10.34 5.64
N THR A 163 -17.96 -9.16 6.01
CA THR A 163 -18.80 -8.04 6.45
C THR A 163 -19.64 -7.48 5.30
N GLN A 164 -19.05 -7.31 4.12
CA GLN A 164 -19.78 -6.93 2.90
C GLN A 164 -20.91 -7.92 2.59
N GLN A 165 -20.64 -9.23 2.71
CA GLN A 165 -21.67 -10.26 2.52
C GLN A 165 -22.82 -10.12 3.53
N LEU A 166 -22.53 -9.81 4.80
CA LEU A 166 -23.57 -9.59 5.80
C LEU A 166 -24.47 -8.40 5.46
N GLN A 167 -23.91 -7.30 4.94
CA GLN A 167 -24.69 -6.16 4.48
C GLN A 167 -25.59 -6.51 3.29
N GLN A 168 -25.05 -7.21 2.29
CA GLN A 168 -25.83 -7.65 1.12
C GLN A 168 -26.99 -8.59 1.52
N MET A 169 -26.82 -9.41 2.55
CA MET A 169 -27.89 -10.28 3.06
C MET A 169 -29.06 -9.52 3.67
N LEU A 170 -28.86 -8.26 4.06
CA LEU A 170 -29.87 -7.40 4.66
C LEU A 170 -30.68 -6.62 3.62
N LEU A 171 -30.19 -6.48 2.39
CA LEU A 171 -30.89 -5.75 1.33
C LEU A 171 -32.20 -6.44 0.91
N PRO A 172 -33.20 -5.68 0.44
CA PRO A 172 -34.44 -6.22 -0.10
C PRO A 172 -34.17 -7.22 -1.23
N LYS A 173 -34.75 -8.42 -1.12
CA LYS A 173 -34.64 -9.43 -2.19
C LYS A 173 -35.65 -9.11 -3.29
N ALA A 174 -35.31 -9.45 -4.53
CA ALA A 174 -36.18 -9.22 -5.70
C ALA A 174 -37.61 -9.75 -5.49
N HIS A 175 -37.76 -10.95 -4.93
CA HIS A 175 -39.08 -11.55 -4.65
C HIS A 175 -39.89 -10.82 -3.57
N GLU A 176 -39.27 -10.00 -2.71
CA GLU A 176 -39.96 -9.14 -1.75
C GLU A 176 -40.52 -7.91 -2.47
N LEU A 177 -39.71 -7.30 -3.34
CA LEU A 177 -40.11 -6.16 -4.17
C LEU A 177 -41.25 -6.54 -5.14
N GLU A 178 -41.19 -7.72 -5.77
CA GLU A 178 -42.23 -8.22 -6.68
C GLU A 178 -43.61 -8.45 -6.01
N LYS A 179 -43.66 -8.58 -4.68
CA LYS A 179 -44.93 -8.72 -3.95
C LYS A 179 -45.71 -7.41 -3.91
N ILE A 180 -45.02 -6.27 -3.99
CA ILE A 180 -45.62 -4.95 -4.04
C ILE A 180 -46.24 -4.77 -5.43
N LYS A 181 -47.58 -4.77 -5.50
CA LYS A 181 -48.31 -4.74 -6.78
C LYS A 181 -48.58 -3.34 -7.30
N GLU A 182 -48.54 -2.34 -6.45
CA GLU A 182 -48.85 -0.95 -6.80
C GLU A 182 -47.68 -0.26 -7.50
N LEU A 183 -46.46 -0.76 -7.31
CA LEU A 183 -45.22 -0.22 -7.85
C LEU A 183 -44.48 -1.27 -8.69
N ASP A 184 -43.75 -0.81 -9.70
CA ASP A 184 -42.68 -1.53 -10.37
C ASP A 184 -41.35 -1.01 -9.79
N ILE A 185 -40.66 -1.87 -9.02
CA ILE A 185 -39.52 -1.47 -8.19
C ILE A 185 -38.29 -2.29 -8.57
N THR A 186 -37.19 -1.62 -8.87
CA THR A 186 -35.87 -2.25 -8.98
C THR A 186 -34.84 -1.43 -8.22
N GLY A 187 -34.10 -2.10 -7.34
CA GLY A 187 -32.94 -1.55 -6.64
C GLY A 187 -31.64 -2.16 -7.14
N PHE A 188 -30.58 -1.36 -7.15
CA PHE A 188 -29.21 -1.74 -7.45
C PHE A 188 -28.30 -1.13 -6.39
N MET A 189 -27.36 -1.93 -5.89
CA MET A 189 -26.34 -1.47 -4.96
C MET A 189 -25.04 -2.22 -5.25
N GLU A 190 -23.98 -1.49 -5.57
CA GLU A 190 -22.62 -2.00 -5.78
C GLU A 190 -21.68 -1.31 -4.79
N PRO A 191 -21.33 -1.97 -3.67
CA PRO A 191 -20.38 -1.41 -2.72
C PRO A 191 -18.97 -1.35 -3.33
N THR A 192 -18.18 -0.41 -2.85
CA THR A 192 -16.76 -0.29 -3.20
C THR A 192 -15.90 -1.44 -2.65
N ASP A 193 -14.57 -1.38 -2.82
CA ASP A 193 -13.63 -2.39 -2.31
C ASP A 193 -13.71 -2.59 -0.78
N GLU A 194 -14.38 -1.70 -0.05
CA GLU A 194 -14.55 -1.73 1.40
C GLU A 194 -16.01 -1.99 1.83
N VAL A 195 -16.27 -2.01 3.13
CA VAL A 195 -17.63 -2.15 3.67
C VAL A 195 -18.40 -0.85 3.40
N GLY A 196 -19.59 -0.98 2.83
CA GLY A 196 -20.33 0.17 2.31
C GLY A 196 -21.13 0.95 3.35
N GLY A 197 -21.29 2.25 3.14
CA GLY A 197 -22.12 3.15 3.96
C GLY A 197 -23.57 3.26 3.48
N ASP A 198 -23.80 2.93 2.21
CA ASP A 198 -25.11 3.07 1.57
C ASP A 198 -26.20 2.18 2.17
N TYR A 199 -27.38 2.77 2.32
CA TYR A 199 -28.60 2.14 2.80
C TYR A 199 -29.71 2.29 1.77
N TYR A 200 -30.39 1.19 1.45
CA TYR A 200 -31.76 1.26 0.95
C TYR A 200 -32.61 0.12 1.50
N ASP A 201 -33.91 0.37 1.66
CA ASP A 201 -34.88 -0.66 2.04
C ASP A 201 -36.25 -0.34 1.45
N VAL A 202 -37.05 -1.37 1.21
CA VAL A 202 -38.44 -1.23 0.77
C VAL A 202 -39.29 -2.21 1.56
N LEU A 203 -40.14 -1.66 2.42
CA LEU A 203 -40.87 -2.39 3.43
C LEU A 203 -42.37 -2.12 3.30
N GLN A 204 -43.18 -3.17 3.41
CA GLN A 204 -44.63 -3.04 3.50
C GLN A 204 -45.13 -3.92 4.64
N HIS A 205 -45.78 -3.31 5.64
CA HIS A 205 -46.37 -4.03 6.77
C HIS A 205 -47.89 -4.05 6.64
N GLU A 206 -48.51 -5.23 6.76
CA GLU A 206 -49.97 -5.52 6.80
C GLU A 206 -50.92 -4.35 6.44
N ASN A 207 -51.24 -4.19 5.15
CA ASN A 207 -52.14 -3.15 4.60
C ASN A 207 -51.76 -1.68 4.90
N GLY A 208 -50.56 -1.43 5.40
CA GLY A 208 -50.01 -0.08 5.59
C GLY A 208 -49.29 0.47 4.35
N PRO A 209 -48.80 1.71 4.44
CA PRO A 209 -48.05 2.34 3.35
C PRO A 209 -46.77 1.55 3.03
N ILE A 210 -46.32 1.67 1.79
CA ILE A 210 -45.03 1.15 1.36
C ILE A 210 -43.96 2.15 1.80
N LYS A 211 -43.15 1.76 2.77
CA LYS A 211 -42.04 2.53 3.31
C LYS A 211 -40.81 2.27 2.46
N ILE A 212 -40.29 3.32 1.81
CA ILE A 212 -39.05 3.30 1.03
C ILE A 212 -38.02 4.13 1.79
N GLY A 213 -36.81 3.62 1.96
CA GLY A 213 -35.71 4.34 2.56
C GLY A 213 -34.48 4.32 1.67
N ILE A 214 -33.76 5.44 1.63
CA ILE A 214 -32.43 5.54 1.04
C ILE A 214 -31.57 6.48 1.88
N GLY A 215 -30.28 6.20 2.01
CA GLY A 215 -29.36 7.07 2.71
C GLY A 215 -27.92 6.64 2.52
N ASP A 216 -27.01 7.52 2.91
CA ASP A 216 -25.57 7.26 2.91
C ASP A 216 -24.92 7.76 4.21
N VAL A 217 -24.03 6.92 4.74
CA VAL A 217 -23.21 7.21 5.92
C VAL A 217 -21.89 7.78 5.45
N THR A 218 -21.56 8.98 5.92
CA THR A 218 -20.32 9.70 5.58
C THR A 218 -19.05 8.83 5.53
N GLY A 219 -18.56 8.54 4.33
CA GLY A 219 -17.35 7.78 4.07
C GLY A 219 -17.50 6.26 4.32
N HIS A 220 -16.53 5.49 3.85
CA HIS A 220 -16.61 4.03 3.79
C HIS A 220 -15.91 3.32 4.97
N GLY A 221 -16.14 2.00 5.07
CA GLY A 221 -15.45 1.12 6.00
C GLY A 221 -16.37 0.46 7.04
N LEU A 222 -15.76 -0.18 8.03
CA LEU A 222 -16.50 -1.00 9.00
C LEU A 222 -17.46 -0.18 9.87
N GLU A 223 -17.08 1.04 10.27
CA GLU A 223 -17.90 1.91 11.11
C GLU A 223 -19.17 2.37 10.39
N SER A 224 -19.05 2.80 9.12
CA SER A 224 -20.20 3.22 8.32
C SER A 224 -21.12 2.04 8.05
N GLY A 225 -20.56 0.87 7.75
CA GLY A 225 -21.37 -0.32 7.56
C GLY A 225 -22.12 -0.78 8.81
N VAL A 226 -21.54 -0.63 10.00
CA VAL A 226 -22.24 -0.90 11.26
C VAL A 226 -23.39 0.09 11.48
N LEU A 227 -23.18 1.38 11.18
CA LEU A 227 -24.23 2.39 11.28
C LEU A 227 -25.39 2.12 10.31
N MET A 228 -25.09 1.74 9.07
CA MET A 228 -26.10 1.33 8.08
C MET A 228 -27.00 0.21 8.62
N VAL A 229 -26.41 -0.83 9.23
CA VAL A 229 -27.19 -1.93 9.84
C VAL A 229 -28.05 -1.44 11.01
N MET A 230 -27.52 -0.54 11.84
CA MET A 230 -28.30 0.04 12.95
C MET A 230 -29.49 0.84 12.44
N VAL A 231 -29.32 1.62 11.36
CA VAL A 231 -30.38 2.41 10.72
C VAL A 231 -31.46 1.48 10.20
N GLN A 232 -31.09 0.45 9.43
CA GLN A 232 -32.05 -0.53 8.94
C GLN A 232 -32.88 -1.15 10.08
N MET A 233 -32.22 -1.59 11.15
CA MET A 233 -32.89 -2.18 12.31
C MET A 233 -33.82 -1.18 12.99
N ALA A 234 -33.41 0.10 13.11
CA ALA A 234 -34.23 1.15 13.68
C ALA A 234 -35.49 1.40 12.82
N VAL A 235 -35.34 1.55 11.50
CA VAL A 235 -36.47 1.72 10.56
C VAL A 235 -37.46 0.57 10.69
N ARG A 236 -36.98 -0.68 10.62
CA ARG A 236 -37.84 -1.87 10.74
C ARG A 236 -38.54 -1.96 12.10
N THR A 237 -37.85 -1.61 13.18
CA THR A 237 -38.41 -1.62 14.53
C THR A 237 -39.51 -0.57 14.67
N LEU A 238 -39.27 0.66 14.21
CA LEU A 238 -40.26 1.74 14.29
C LEU A 238 -41.49 1.44 13.43
N LEU A 239 -41.29 0.86 12.24
CA LEU A 239 -42.38 0.40 11.37
C LEU A 239 -43.23 -0.68 12.05
N THR A 240 -42.58 -1.68 12.67
CA THR A 240 -43.27 -2.76 13.42
C THR A 240 -44.08 -2.21 14.59
N ASN A 241 -43.58 -1.17 15.25
CA ASN A 241 -44.27 -0.49 16.35
C ASN A 241 -45.29 0.56 15.88
N LYS A 242 -45.54 0.68 14.56
CA LYS A 242 -46.55 1.55 13.95
C LYS A 242 -46.37 3.03 14.29
N VAL A 243 -45.11 3.47 14.44
CA VAL A 243 -44.80 4.90 14.51
C VAL A 243 -45.10 5.49 13.14
N SER A 244 -46.00 6.47 13.08
CA SER A 244 -46.54 7.01 11.83
C SER A 244 -46.24 8.49 11.62
N ASP A 245 -46.06 9.27 12.69
CA ASP A 245 -45.64 10.66 12.57
C ASP A 245 -44.19 10.72 12.05
N PRO A 246 -43.91 11.43 10.94
CA PRO A 246 -42.59 11.43 10.32
C PRO A 246 -41.52 12.10 11.20
N THR A 247 -41.91 13.11 12.00
CA THR A 247 -41.01 13.81 12.91
C THR A 247 -40.61 12.91 14.06
N ASP A 248 -41.58 12.23 14.68
CA ASP A 248 -41.31 11.25 15.72
C ASP A 248 -40.50 10.08 15.19
N PHE A 249 -40.83 9.57 14.00
CA PHE A 249 -40.12 8.46 13.37
C PHE A 249 -38.63 8.78 13.19
N LEU A 250 -38.32 9.90 12.53
CA LEU A 250 -36.94 10.27 12.23
C LEU A 250 -36.18 10.67 13.49
N ASN A 251 -36.82 11.33 14.46
CA ASN A 251 -36.16 11.72 15.71
C ASN A 251 -35.90 10.52 16.64
N LEU A 252 -36.83 9.56 16.75
CA LEU A 252 -36.61 8.33 17.53
C LEU A 252 -35.49 7.48 16.92
N LEU A 253 -35.45 7.37 15.59
CA LEU A 253 -34.36 6.75 14.86
C LEU A 253 -33.04 7.46 15.21
N ASN A 254 -33.00 8.78 15.07
CA ASN A 254 -31.81 9.58 15.37
C ASN A 254 -31.32 9.40 16.81
N GLN A 255 -32.20 9.43 17.80
CA GLN A 255 -31.81 9.24 19.20
C GLN A 255 -31.16 7.87 19.46
N ALA A 256 -31.63 6.82 18.76
CA ALA A 256 -31.03 5.49 18.84
C ALA A 256 -29.63 5.48 18.20
N ILE A 257 -29.47 6.09 17.03
CA ILE A 257 -28.19 6.15 16.32
C ILE A 257 -27.18 7.05 17.04
N PHE A 258 -27.56 8.27 17.43
CA PHE A 258 -26.72 9.24 18.13
C PHE A 258 -26.06 8.65 19.39
N LYS A 259 -26.83 7.94 20.22
CA LYS A 259 -26.29 7.30 21.43
C LYS A 259 -25.25 6.22 21.10
N ASN A 260 -25.44 5.48 20.01
CA ASN A 260 -24.49 4.47 19.56
C ASN A 260 -23.23 5.09 18.95
N VAL A 261 -23.37 6.13 18.11
CA VAL A 261 -22.24 6.92 17.57
C VAL A 261 -21.36 7.45 18.70
N GLN A 262 -21.95 8.09 19.70
CA GLN A 262 -21.23 8.58 20.89
C GLN A 262 -20.51 7.45 21.65
N ARG A 263 -21.17 6.29 21.80
CA ARG A 263 -20.57 5.13 22.46
C ARG A 263 -19.40 4.53 21.69
N MET A 264 -19.44 4.58 20.36
CA MET A 264 -18.37 4.11 19.49
C MET A 264 -17.19 5.11 19.41
N ASN A 265 -17.37 6.36 19.88
CA ASN A 265 -16.47 7.48 19.62
C ASN A 265 -16.24 7.71 18.11
N SER A 266 -17.29 7.50 17.31
CA SER A 266 -17.27 7.73 15.87
C SER A 266 -17.71 9.17 15.56
N ASP A 267 -17.14 9.77 14.53
CA ASP A 267 -17.51 11.09 14.00
C ASP A 267 -18.46 11.00 12.79
N LYS A 268 -18.88 9.77 12.45
CA LYS A 268 -19.75 9.44 11.33
C LYS A 268 -21.19 9.86 11.58
N ASN A 269 -21.82 10.34 10.52
CA ASN A 269 -23.24 10.69 10.45
C ASN A 269 -23.84 10.18 9.14
N LEU A 270 -25.18 10.22 9.05
CA LEU A 270 -25.95 9.65 7.95
C LEU A 270 -26.90 10.69 7.36
N THR A 271 -26.95 10.78 6.04
CA THR A 271 -28.07 11.39 5.31
C THR A 271 -29.11 10.30 5.03
N LEU A 272 -30.40 10.58 5.26
CA LEU A 272 -31.47 9.60 5.15
C LEU A 272 -32.75 10.26 4.67
N SER A 273 -33.32 9.74 3.59
CA SER A 273 -34.67 10.04 3.13
C SER A 273 -35.57 8.83 3.31
N LEU A 274 -36.76 9.06 3.85
CA LEU A 274 -37.82 8.09 4.03
C LEU A 274 -39.08 8.54 3.29
N ILE A 275 -39.71 7.62 2.58
CA ILE A 275 -40.92 7.88 1.81
C ILE A 275 -41.99 6.89 2.22
N ASP A 276 -43.18 7.38 2.59
CA ASP A 276 -44.38 6.56 2.68
C ASP A 276 -45.19 6.71 1.40
N TYR A 277 -45.39 5.61 0.67
CA TYR A 277 -46.27 5.56 -0.48
C TYR A 277 -47.62 4.92 -0.12
N GLU A 278 -48.70 5.63 -0.42
CA GLU A 278 -50.07 5.12 -0.30
C GLU A 278 -50.96 5.73 -1.40
N ALA A 279 -51.63 4.88 -2.18
CA ALA A 279 -52.65 5.28 -3.15
C ALA A 279 -52.23 6.41 -4.14
N GLY A 280 -50.98 6.39 -4.63
CA GLY A 280 -50.47 7.40 -5.56
C GLY A 280 -49.92 8.66 -4.89
N ILE A 281 -49.83 8.69 -3.57
CA ILE A 281 -49.25 9.81 -2.83
C ILE A 281 -47.96 9.33 -2.16
N LEU A 282 -46.88 10.09 -2.35
CA LEU A 282 -45.63 9.94 -1.61
C LEU A 282 -45.53 11.02 -0.54
N HIS A 283 -45.28 10.60 0.70
CA HIS A 283 -44.92 11.46 1.81
C HIS A 283 -43.42 11.32 2.06
N LEU A 284 -42.64 12.30 1.63
CA LEU A 284 -41.19 12.34 1.76
C LEU A 284 -40.78 13.10 3.03
N THR A 285 -39.88 12.53 3.82
CA THR A 285 -39.26 13.15 5.00
C THR A 285 -37.77 12.78 5.04
N GLY A 286 -36.97 13.58 5.73
CA GLY A 286 -35.52 13.38 5.81
C GLY A 286 -34.78 13.95 4.61
N GLN A 287 -33.45 13.96 4.71
CA GLN A 287 -32.55 14.59 3.76
C GLN A 287 -31.52 13.58 3.25
N HIS A 288 -31.52 13.32 1.96
CA HIS A 288 -30.51 12.56 1.22
C HIS A 288 -30.69 12.80 -0.28
N GLU A 289 -29.70 13.42 -0.91
CA GLU A 289 -29.69 13.78 -2.34
C GLU A 289 -31.01 14.45 -2.82
N ASP A 290 -31.17 14.68 -4.12
CA ASP A 290 -32.47 15.07 -4.66
C ASP A 290 -33.32 13.82 -4.94
N VAL A 291 -34.63 13.91 -4.68
CA VAL A 291 -35.57 12.91 -5.20
C VAL A 291 -35.97 13.28 -6.62
N LEU A 292 -35.70 12.40 -7.59
CA LEU A 292 -36.10 12.63 -8.97
C LEU A 292 -37.52 12.11 -9.19
N VAL A 293 -38.49 13.00 -9.30
CA VAL A 293 -39.86 12.65 -9.70
C VAL A 293 -39.92 12.62 -11.21
N VAL A 294 -40.26 11.46 -11.77
CA VAL A 294 -40.31 11.26 -13.22
C VAL A 294 -41.74 11.09 -13.65
N ARG A 295 -42.22 12.02 -14.47
CA ARG A 295 -43.57 11.97 -15.04
C ARG A 295 -43.65 10.96 -16.16
N LYS A 296 -44.85 10.47 -16.44
CA LYS A 296 -45.12 9.51 -17.52
C LYS A 296 -44.60 9.96 -18.88
N ASN A 297 -44.49 11.26 -19.17
CA ASN A 297 -43.92 11.77 -20.42
C ASN A 297 -42.37 11.74 -20.46
N GLY A 298 -41.70 11.32 -19.38
CA GLY A 298 -40.25 11.35 -19.21
C GLY A 298 -39.72 12.69 -18.66
N GLU A 299 -40.58 13.64 -18.31
CA GLU A 299 -40.17 14.88 -17.63
C GLU A 299 -39.67 14.57 -16.23
N VAL A 300 -38.53 15.16 -15.85
CA VAL A 300 -37.89 14.92 -14.55
C VAL A 300 -37.96 16.21 -13.73
N GLU A 301 -38.62 16.13 -12.58
CA GLU A 301 -38.68 17.16 -11.55
C GLU A 301 -37.73 16.75 -10.42
N ARG A 302 -36.87 17.68 -9.99
CA ARG A 302 -35.95 17.47 -8.86
C ARG A 302 -36.59 18.04 -7.60
N ILE A 303 -36.79 17.20 -6.60
CA ILE A 303 -37.29 17.62 -5.29
C ILE A 303 -36.09 17.70 -4.34
N ASP A 304 -35.75 18.93 -3.97
CA ASP A 304 -34.71 19.22 -2.99
C ASP A 304 -35.15 18.71 -1.60
N THR A 305 -34.29 17.91 -0.96
CA THR A 305 -34.55 17.31 0.35
C THR A 305 -33.88 18.06 1.50
N THR A 306 -33.09 19.12 1.21
CA THR A 306 -32.26 19.83 2.18
C THR A 306 -33.03 20.33 3.40
N ASP A 307 -34.25 20.82 3.19
CA ASP A 307 -35.11 21.37 4.26
C ASP A 307 -36.09 20.33 4.85
N LEU A 308 -35.99 19.05 4.46
CA LEU A 308 -36.89 17.99 4.91
C LEU A 308 -36.34 17.18 6.10
N GLY A 309 -35.08 17.38 6.46
CA GLY A 309 -34.46 16.65 7.56
C GLY A 309 -33.14 17.23 8.03
N PHE A 310 -32.42 16.43 8.79
CA PHE A 310 -31.08 16.75 9.26
C PHE A 310 -30.24 15.47 9.31
N MET A 311 -28.92 15.62 9.36
CA MET A 311 -27.99 14.50 9.43
C MET A 311 -28.24 13.67 10.70
N VAL A 312 -28.52 12.39 10.52
CA VAL A 312 -28.75 11.42 11.59
C VAL A 312 -27.44 11.12 12.30
N GLY A 313 -27.48 11.09 13.64
CA GLY A 313 -26.33 10.79 14.48
C GLY A 313 -25.46 12.00 14.83
N LEU A 314 -25.76 13.19 14.28
CA LEU A 314 -24.98 14.41 14.53
C LEU A 314 -25.43 15.17 15.78
N GLU A 315 -26.75 15.34 15.96
CA GLU A 315 -27.34 16.04 17.11
C GLU A 315 -28.29 15.12 17.90
N PRO A 316 -28.45 15.30 19.22
CA PRO A 316 -29.25 14.40 20.05
C PRO A 316 -30.76 14.50 19.78
N ASP A 317 -31.24 15.65 19.32
CA ASP A 317 -32.63 15.91 18.97
C ASP A 317 -32.68 16.72 17.68
N ILE A 318 -33.29 16.12 16.65
CA ILE A 318 -33.39 16.72 15.32
C ILE A 318 -34.82 17.14 14.96
N SER A 319 -35.78 16.97 15.87
CA SER A 319 -37.23 17.18 15.62
C SER A 319 -37.56 18.53 14.97
N LYS A 320 -36.88 19.60 15.35
CA LYS A 320 -37.10 20.96 14.82
C LYS A 320 -36.68 21.17 13.36
N TRP A 321 -35.92 20.24 12.79
CA TRP A 321 -35.46 20.28 11.40
C TRP A 321 -36.14 19.22 10.53
N VAL A 322 -37.10 18.46 11.09
CA VAL A 322 -37.86 17.49 10.30
C VAL A 322 -39.04 18.20 9.66
N ALA A 323 -39.13 18.12 8.34
CA ALA A 323 -40.29 18.55 7.58
C ALA A 323 -40.72 17.42 6.64
N HIS A 324 -41.84 17.64 5.94
CA HIS A 324 -42.36 16.67 4.99
C HIS A 324 -42.81 17.33 3.71
N SER A 325 -42.63 16.63 2.61
CA SER A 325 -43.15 17.00 1.29
C SER A 325 -44.15 15.96 0.83
N LYS A 326 -45.20 16.41 0.14
CA LYS A 326 -46.22 15.55 -0.47
C LYS A 326 -46.05 15.62 -1.98
N ILE A 327 -45.87 14.47 -2.62
CA ILE A 327 -45.75 14.35 -4.07
C ILE A 327 -46.88 13.46 -4.56
N GLU A 328 -47.63 13.94 -5.55
CA GLU A 328 -48.69 13.18 -6.19
C GLU A 328 -48.14 12.50 -7.44
N LEU A 329 -48.38 11.20 -7.53
CA LEU A 329 -48.08 10.34 -8.66
C LEU A 329 -49.36 9.93 -9.36
N THR A 330 -49.31 9.94 -10.68
CA THR A 330 -50.30 9.33 -11.55
C THR A 330 -49.74 8.06 -12.18
N SER A 331 -50.61 7.16 -12.67
CA SER A 331 -50.18 5.90 -13.28
C SER A 331 -49.16 6.13 -14.40
N GLY A 332 -47.97 5.52 -14.27
CA GLY A 332 -46.82 5.71 -15.15
C GLY A 332 -45.81 6.77 -14.68
N ASP A 333 -46.12 7.57 -13.67
CA ASP A 333 -45.16 8.40 -12.94
C ASP A 333 -44.36 7.54 -11.96
N GLY A 334 -43.30 8.10 -11.38
CA GLY A 334 -42.51 7.43 -10.38
C GLY A 334 -41.42 8.30 -9.79
N VAL A 335 -40.57 7.66 -9.00
CA VAL A 335 -39.40 8.29 -8.39
C VAL A 335 -38.15 7.48 -8.63
N VAL A 336 -37.03 8.19 -8.79
CA VAL A 336 -35.69 7.63 -8.79
C VAL A 336 -34.92 8.23 -7.61
N LEU A 337 -34.37 7.35 -6.79
CA LEU A 337 -33.56 7.66 -5.63
C LEU A 337 -32.15 7.14 -5.89
N TYR A 338 -31.14 7.90 -5.49
CA TYR A 338 -29.75 7.58 -5.76
C TYR A 338 -28.84 8.11 -4.65
N THR A 339 -27.64 7.54 -4.53
CA THR A 339 -26.56 8.03 -3.66
C THR A 339 -25.52 8.78 -4.48
N ASP A 340 -24.68 9.56 -3.80
CA ASP A 340 -23.68 10.44 -4.41
C ASP A 340 -22.60 9.67 -5.18
N GLY A 341 -22.40 8.37 -4.91
CA GLY A 341 -21.53 7.50 -5.70
C GLY A 341 -21.90 7.42 -7.19
N ILE A 342 -23.13 7.77 -7.58
CA ILE A 342 -23.51 7.95 -9.00
C ILE A 342 -23.08 9.33 -9.51
N THR A 343 -23.43 10.39 -8.81
CA THR A 343 -23.31 11.76 -9.31
C THR A 343 -21.87 12.27 -9.19
N GLU A 344 -21.13 11.83 -8.18
CA GLU A 344 -19.75 12.17 -7.94
C GLU A 344 -18.75 11.26 -8.66
N ALA A 345 -19.21 10.18 -9.30
CA ALA A 345 -18.36 9.31 -10.10
C ALA A 345 -17.56 10.10 -11.14
N ARG A 346 -16.24 9.86 -11.21
CA ARG A 346 -15.33 10.62 -12.07
C ARG A 346 -14.81 9.81 -13.24
N ASN A 347 -14.74 10.45 -14.40
CA ASN A 347 -14.04 9.91 -15.57
C ASN A 347 -12.52 10.16 -15.49
N SER A 348 -11.79 9.72 -16.53
CA SER A 348 -10.33 9.87 -16.65
C SER A 348 -9.83 11.32 -16.64
N GLU A 349 -10.68 12.30 -16.93
CA GLU A 349 -10.37 13.73 -16.85
C GLU A 349 -10.71 14.33 -15.47
N GLY A 350 -11.18 13.50 -14.52
CA GLY A 350 -11.59 13.93 -13.19
C GLY A 350 -12.93 14.67 -13.12
N ARG A 351 -13.71 14.70 -14.22
CA ARG A 351 -15.05 15.31 -14.24
C ARG A 351 -16.08 14.36 -13.64
N GLN A 352 -16.91 14.87 -12.74
CA GLN A 352 -18.06 14.16 -12.16
C GLN A 352 -19.11 13.83 -13.23
N TYR A 353 -19.89 12.78 -13.02
CA TYR A 353 -21.00 12.37 -13.89
C TYR A 353 -22.16 13.36 -13.81
N GLY A 354 -22.54 13.72 -12.58
CA GLY A 354 -23.51 14.75 -12.25
C GLY A 354 -24.98 14.33 -12.41
N VAL A 355 -25.84 15.00 -11.63
CA VAL A 355 -27.29 14.74 -11.61
C VAL A 355 -27.93 14.97 -12.98
N ASP A 356 -27.46 15.95 -13.75
CA ASP A 356 -28.02 16.26 -15.07
C ASP A 356 -27.82 15.13 -16.09
N ALA A 357 -26.72 14.36 -15.97
CA ALA A 357 -26.49 13.19 -16.82
C ALA A 357 -27.45 12.06 -16.44
N LEU A 358 -27.58 11.79 -15.14
CA LEU A 358 -28.55 10.83 -14.60
C LEU A 358 -29.98 11.13 -15.07
N CYS A 359 -30.44 12.38 -14.91
CA CYS A 359 -31.77 12.81 -15.35
C CYS A 359 -32.00 12.57 -16.85
N LYS A 360 -30.99 12.79 -17.70
CA LYS A 360 -31.12 12.57 -19.15
C LYS A 360 -31.31 11.10 -19.50
N VAL A 361 -30.55 10.21 -18.85
CA VAL A 361 -30.67 8.75 -19.09
C VAL A 361 -32.01 8.25 -18.59
N VAL A 362 -32.40 8.62 -17.37
CA VAL A 362 -33.69 8.27 -16.77
C VAL A 362 -34.85 8.75 -17.65
N SER A 363 -34.85 10.03 -18.04
CA SER A 363 -35.88 10.62 -18.91
C SER A 363 -36.05 9.85 -20.22
N LYS A 364 -34.93 9.53 -20.89
CA LYS A 364 -34.91 8.85 -22.18
C LYS A 364 -35.48 7.43 -22.12
N HIS A 365 -35.24 6.72 -21.02
CA HIS A 365 -35.61 5.31 -20.85
C HIS A 365 -36.87 5.10 -20.00
N TRP A 366 -37.54 6.17 -19.54
CA TRP A 366 -38.64 6.07 -18.58
C TRP A 366 -39.83 5.21 -19.03
N GLN A 367 -40.05 5.04 -20.34
CA GLN A 367 -41.13 4.17 -20.84
C GLN A 367 -40.86 2.67 -20.63
N GLU A 368 -39.62 2.29 -20.33
CA GLU A 368 -39.23 0.91 -20.09
C GLU A 368 -39.62 0.44 -18.67
N ALA A 369 -39.36 -0.83 -18.38
CA ALA A 369 -39.54 -1.40 -17.05
C ALA A 369 -38.46 -0.88 -16.10
N SER A 370 -38.75 -0.82 -14.79
CA SER A 370 -37.82 -0.30 -13.78
C SER A 370 -36.42 -0.95 -13.85
N CYS A 371 -36.36 -2.26 -14.12
CA CYS A 371 -35.11 -2.99 -14.25
C CYS A 371 -34.26 -2.54 -15.45
N HIS A 372 -34.88 -2.30 -16.61
CA HIS A 372 -34.15 -1.79 -17.77
C HIS A 372 -33.68 -0.35 -17.57
N ILE A 373 -34.44 0.47 -16.84
CA ILE A 373 -34.01 1.83 -16.49
C ILE A 373 -32.74 1.76 -15.64
N VAL A 374 -32.73 0.90 -14.61
CA VAL A 374 -31.54 0.65 -13.77
C VAL A 374 -30.37 0.19 -14.63
N ASP A 375 -30.55 -0.83 -15.47
CA ASP A 375 -29.49 -1.33 -16.35
C ASP A 375 -28.92 -0.21 -17.25
N LYS A 376 -29.78 0.63 -17.82
CA LYS A 376 -29.35 1.74 -18.69
C LYS A 376 -28.58 2.82 -17.94
N VAL A 377 -28.96 3.14 -16.71
CA VAL A 377 -28.23 4.09 -15.87
C VAL A 377 -26.86 3.52 -15.50
N ILE A 378 -26.80 2.26 -15.07
CA ILE A 378 -25.53 1.63 -14.67
C ILE A 378 -24.59 1.45 -15.88
N ASP A 379 -25.11 1.06 -17.04
CA ASP A 379 -24.33 0.95 -18.28
C ASP A 379 -23.74 2.30 -18.70
N ASP A 380 -24.54 3.38 -18.66
CA ASP A 380 -24.10 4.73 -19.01
C ASP A 380 -23.04 5.25 -18.03
N LEU A 381 -23.26 5.03 -16.72
CA LEU A 381 -22.32 5.37 -15.66
C LEU A 381 -20.98 4.64 -15.83
N LYS A 382 -21.00 3.31 -16.00
CA LYS A 382 -19.78 2.51 -16.20
C LYS A 382 -19.06 2.91 -17.48
N SER A 383 -19.79 3.22 -18.56
CA SER A 383 -19.19 3.75 -19.79
C SER A 383 -18.56 5.13 -19.59
N TYR A 384 -19.12 5.98 -18.72
CA TYR A 384 -18.58 7.31 -18.43
C TYR A 384 -17.30 7.24 -17.59
N ILE A 385 -17.28 6.37 -16.58
CA ILE A 385 -16.13 6.16 -15.68
C ILE A 385 -14.97 5.49 -16.43
N GLY A 386 -15.25 4.50 -17.29
CA GLY A 386 -14.24 3.70 -17.96
C GLY A 386 -13.45 2.84 -16.97
N ASP A 387 -12.12 2.86 -17.06
CA ASP A 387 -11.22 2.11 -16.16
C ASP A 387 -10.89 2.86 -14.84
N CYS A 388 -11.56 3.98 -14.58
CA CYS A 388 -11.33 4.76 -13.38
C CYS A 388 -11.89 4.07 -12.13
N LYS A 389 -11.23 4.30 -11.00
CA LYS A 389 -11.66 3.72 -9.72
C LYS A 389 -12.95 4.41 -9.24
N VAL A 390 -13.92 3.61 -8.83
CA VAL A 390 -15.11 4.08 -8.10
C VAL A 390 -14.71 4.35 -6.64
N HIS A 391 -15.05 5.53 -6.15
CA HIS A 391 -14.63 6.01 -4.84
C HIS A 391 -15.70 5.86 -3.76
N ASP A 392 -16.96 5.75 -4.15
CA ASP A 392 -18.08 5.59 -3.22
C ASP A 392 -19.08 4.53 -3.72
N ASP A 393 -19.94 4.08 -2.82
CA ASP A 393 -20.92 3.04 -3.13
C ASP A 393 -21.95 3.54 -4.14
N ILE A 394 -22.33 2.67 -5.08
CA ILE A 394 -23.30 3.02 -6.13
C ILE A 394 -24.64 2.43 -5.73
N THR A 395 -25.58 3.27 -5.27
CA THR A 395 -26.96 2.86 -4.99
C THR A 395 -27.97 3.61 -5.87
N LEU A 396 -28.90 2.85 -6.44
CA LEU A 396 -29.98 3.33 -7.29
C LEU A 396 -31.27 2.57 -6.98
N LEU A 397 -32.37 3.28 -6.78
CA LEU A 397 -33.69 2.71 -6.60
C LEU A 397 -34.69 3.40 -7.52
N VAL A 398 -35.34 2.62 -8.39
CA VAL A 398 -36.38 3.09 -9.31
C VAL A 398 -37.72 2.52 -8.87
N CYS A 399 -38.68 3.40 -8.58
CA CYS A 399 -40.04 3.04 -8.17
C CYS A 399 -41.05 3.70 -9.11
N LYS A 400 -41.77 2.90 -9.90
CA LYS A 400 -42.73 3.40 -10.89
C LYS A 400 -44.15 2.96 -10.54
N GLN A 401 -45.10 3.90 -10.51
CA GLN A 401 -46.51 3.59 -10.26
C GLN A 401 -47.10 2.83 -11.45
N ARG A 402 -47.78 1.72 -11.17
CA ARG A 402 -48.39 0.86 -12.20
C ARG A 402 -49.65 1.43 -12.84
#